data_AF-A0A2S3IJP6-F1
#
_entry.id   AF-A0A2S3IJP6-F1
#
_cell.length_a   1.000
_cell.length_b   1.000
_cell.length_c   1.000
_cell.angle_alpha   90.00
_cell.angle_beta   90.00
_cell.angle_gamma   90.00
#
_symmetry.space_group_name_H-M   'P 1'
#
loop_
_entity.id
_entity.type
_entity.pdbx_description
1 polymer ?
#
loop_
_entity_poly.entity_id
_entity_poly.type
_entity_poly.pdbx_seq_one_letter_code
_entity_poly.pdbx_strand_id
1 'polypeptide(L)'
;MLSAAASTIPRLRLAAQPRSRLPSSGSHWLRPFSSATHVTTPAAAAGAGSLEPPDLPRLANAARISLSRQEAEEFEPKIRQVVDWFGQLQVVDLESIEPSLRAGTAAGSSLREDKPETFVNRDAIVEAIPSYDDPYIKVPRVLNKE
;
A
#
# COMPACT_ATOMS: atom_id res chain seq x y z
N MET A 1 68.34 -21.42 33.63
CA MET A 1 67.79 -21.91 34.90
C MET A 1 66.42 -21.28 35.09
N LEU A 2 65.41 -22.14 35.17
CA LEU A 2 63.98 -21.90 35.06
C LEU A 2 63.44 -20.93 36.12
N SER A 3 62.45 -20.09 35.76
CA SER A 3 61.29 -19.91 36.63
C SER A 3 60.10 -19.38 35.81
N ALA A 4 59.17 -20.29 35.50
CA ALA A 4 57.88 -19.99 34.88
C ALA A 4 56.89 -19.59 35.98
N ALA A 5 56.40 -18.35 35.93
CA ALA A 5 55.33 -17.89 36.81
C ALA A 5 53.99 -18.48 36.35
N ALA A 6 53.48 -19.47 37.10
CA ALA A 6 52.14 -19.98 36.93
C ALA A 6 51.13 -18.96 37.48
N SER A 7 50.50 -18.18 36.60
CA SER A 7 49.36 -17.35 36.96
C SER A 7 48.07 -18.16 36.84
N THR A 8 47.48 -18.45 37.99
CA THR A 8 46.19 -19.12 38.15
C THR A 8 45.06 -18.25 37.58
N ILE A 9 44.47 -18.68 36.47
CA ILE A 9 43.25 -18.08 35.92
C ILE A 9 42.06 -18.54 36.77
N PRO A 10 41.31 -17.64 37.43
CA PRO A 10 40.08 -18.04 38.08
C PRO A 10 39.02 -18.36 37.03
N ARG A 11 38.53 -19.61 37.03
CA ARG A 11 37.36 -20.07 36.28
C ARG A 11 36.16 -19.21 36.66
N LEU A 12 35.77 -18.29 35.77
CA LEU A 12 34.48 -17.63 35.86
C LEU A 12 33.39 -18.67 35.61
N ARG A 13 32.60 -18.89 36.67
CA ARG A 13 31.49 -19.82 36.77
C ARG A 13 30.40 -19.32 35.83
N LEU A 14 30.09 -20.11 34.80
CA LEU A 14 28.98 -19.90 33.89
C LEU A 14 27.68 -19.86 34.71
N ALA A 15 27.11 -18.66 34.87
CA ALA A 15 25.78 -18.49 35.43
C ALA A 15 24.77 -19.03 34.40
N ALA A 16 24.24 -20.22 34.68
CA ALA A 16 23.11 -20.77 33.96
C ALA A 16 21.89 -19.86 34.20
N GLN A 17 21.42 -19.19 33.15
CA GLN A 17 20.17 -18.45 33.21
C GLN A 17 18.98 -19.41 33.36
N PRO A 18 17.96 -19.08 34.17
CA PRO A 18 16.79 -19.91 34.33
C PRO A 18 15.99 -19.96 33.03
N ARG A 19 15.69 -21.19 32.59
CA ARG A 19 14.76 -21.48 31.49
C ARG A 19 13.38 -20.88 31.81
N SER A 20 13.01 -19.82 31.10
CA SER A 20 11.62 -19.36 31.05
C SER A 20 10.79 -20.43 30.33
N ARG A 21 9.80 -20.94 31.05
CA ARG A 21 8.82 -21.92 30.57
C ARG A 21 7.90 -21.22 29.57
N LEU A 22 7.78 -21.78 28.38
CA LEU A 22 6.67 -21.49 27.46
C LEU A 22 5.35 -21.93 28.10
N PRO A 23 4.29 -21.12 28.07
CA PRO A 23 2.95 -21.66 28.19
C PRO A 23 2.50 -22.25 26.85
N SER A 24 2.25 -23.57 26.84
CA SER A 24 1.48 -24.22 25.78
C SER A 24 0.00 -23.94 25.97
N SER A 25 -0.60 -23.27 25.00
CA SER A 25 -2.02 -23.30 24.72
C SER A 25 -2.11 -23.14 23.20
N GLY A 26 -2.47 -24.14 22.40
CA GLY A 26 -3.42 -25.21 22.67
C GLY A 26 -4.60 -25.07 21.71
N SER A 27 -4.31 -24.91 20.39
CA SER A 27 -5.27 -25.00 19.27
C SER A 27 -6.37 -23.90 19.38
N HIS A 28 -7.10 -23.39 18.40
CA HIS A 28 -7.74 -23.96 17.23
C HIS A 28 -8.39 -22.74 16.55
N TRP A 29 -7.75 -22.16 15.52
CA TRP A 29 -8.45 -21.31 14.55
C TRP A 29 -7.90 -21.60 13.16
N LEU A 30 -7.98 -22.89 12.77
CA LEU A 30 -8.12 -23.21 11.35
C LEU A 30 -9.53 -22.80 10.97
N ARG A 31 -9.69 -21.53 10.56
CA ARG A 31 -10.82 -21.18 9.72
C ARG A 31 -10.53 -21.83 8.36
N PRO A 32 -11.42 -22.69 7.83
CA PRO A 32 -11.33 -23.00 6.42
C PRO A 32 -11.44 -21.67 5.69
N PHE A 33 -10.51 -21.40 4.77
CA PHE A 33 -10.68 -20.35 3.77
C PHE A 33 -12.02 -20.64 3.10
N SER A 34 -13.04 -19.87 3.47
CA SER A 34 -14.33 -19.91 2.82
C SER A 34 -14.06 -19.46 1.39
N SER A 35 -14.31 -20.37 0.46
CA SER A 35 -14.15 -20.20 -0.98
C SER A 35 -14.59 -18.81 -1.38
N ALA A 36 -13.76 -18.16 -2.19
CA ALA A 36 -14.07 -16.89 -2.84
C ALA A 36 -15.56 -16.86 -3.23
N THR A 37 -16.36 -16.09 -2.48
CA THR A 37 -17.54 -15.50 -3.05
C THR A 37 -17.00 -14.64 -4.17
N HIS A 38 -17.10 -15.16 -5.39
CA HIS A 38 -17.14 -14.33 -6.57
C HIS A 38 -18.05 -13.17 -6.20
N VAL A 39 -17.49 -11.97 -6.08
CA VAL A 39 -18.27 -10.77 -6.25
C VAL A 39 -18.62 -10.80 -7.73
N THR A 40 -19.64 -11.60 -8.06
CA THR A 40 -20.41 -11.43 -9.27
C THR A 40 -21.13 -10.12 -9.05
N THR A 41 -20.42 -9.03 -9.31
CA THR A 41 -21.10 -7.81 -9.75
C THR A 41 -22.00 -8.28 -10.87
N PRO A 42 -23.33 -8.08 -10.79
CA PRO A 42 -24.15 -8.32 -11.96
C PRO A 42 -23.53 -7.47 -13.06
N ALA A 43 -23.14 -8.12 -14.16
CA ALA A 43 -22.90 -7.45 -15.42
C ALA A 43 -24.18 -6.68 -15.72
N ALA A 44 -24.21 -5.42 -15.29
CA ALA A 44 -25.20 -4.48 -15.76
C ALA A 44 -24.91 -4.40 -17.25
N ALA A 45 -25.80 -5.00 -18.03
CA ALA A 45 -25.85 -4.85 -19.47
C ALA A 45 -25.86 -3.35 -19.79
N ALA A 46 -24.68 -2.77 -19.99
CA ALA A 46 -24.51 -1.43 -20.50
C ALA A 46 -24.51 -1.57 -22.02
N GLY A 47 -25.72 -1.65 -22.57
CA GLY A 47 -25.92 -1.40 -23.98
C GLY A 47 -25.33 -0.04 -24.36
N ALA A 48 -24.86 0.05 -25.61
CA ALA A 48 -24.42 1.26 -26.28
C ALA A 48 -25.25 2.48 -25.84
N GLY A 49 -24.68 3.28 -24.93
CA GLY A 49 -25.36 4.38 -24.29
C GLY A 49 -24.35 5.48 -24.01
N SER A 50 -24.75 6.73 -24.28
CA SER A 50 -23.92 7.92 -24.03
C SER A 50 -23.32 7.86 -22.63
N LEU A 51 -21.99 7.99 -22.53
CA LEU A 51 -21.33 8.13 -21.25
C LEU A 51 -21.85 9.39 -20.56
N GLU A 52 -22.27 9.27 -19.30
CA GLU A 52 -22.65 10.41 -18.49
C GLU A 52 -21.40 11.25 -18.20
N PRO A 53 -21.41 12.56 -18.51
CA PRO A 53 -20.25 13.40 -18.26
C PRO A 53 -19.98 13.47 -16.75
N PRO A 54 -18.74 13.27 -16.30
CA PRO A 54 -18.43 13.23 -14.87
C PRO A 54 -18.63 14.59 -14.20
N ASP A 55 -19.17 14.58 -12.98
CA ASP A 55 -19.21 15.74 -12.10
C ASP A 55 -17.78 16.20 -11.73
N LEU A 56 -17.36 17.32 -12.33
CA LEU A 56 -15.99 17.83 -12.22
C LEU A 56 -15.61 18.27 -10.79
N PRO A 57 -16.44 19.02 -10.04
CA PRO A 57 -16.22 19.27 -8.62
C PRO A 57 -15.99 18.00 -7.79
N ARG A 58 -16.79 16.96 -8.01
CA ARG A 58 -16.64 15.68 -7.30
C ARG A 58 -15.34 14.97 -7.69
N LEU A 59 -15.01 14.96 -8.97
CA LEU A 59 -13.76 14.38 -9.49
C LEU A 59 -12.53 15.08 -8.89
N ALA A 60 -12.54 16.41 -8.83
CA ALA A 60 -11.47 17.21 -8.27
C ALA A 60 -11.26 16.93 -6.78
N ASN A 61 -12.34 16.81 -6.02
CA ASN A 61 -12.27 16.45 -4.59
C ASN A 61 -11.67 15.05 -4.38
N ALA A 62 -12.01 14.08 -5.25
CA ALA A 62 -11.43 12.74 -5.20
C ALA A 62 -9.92 12.75 -5.49
N ALA A 63 -9.47 13.61 -6.41
CA ALA A 63 -8.07 13.80 -6.76
C ALA A 63 -7.31 14.75 -5.81
N ARG A 64 -7.98 15.35 -4.82
CA ARG A 64 -7.43 16.41 -3.94
C ARG A 64 -6.89 17.62 -4.70
N ILE A 65 -7.56 17.98 -5.81
CA ILE A 65 -7.26 19.15 -6.62
C ILE A 65 -8.26 20.26 -6.28
N SER A 66 -7.74 21.43 -5.92
CA SER A 66 -8.55 22.64 -5.78
C SER A 66 -8.86 23.21 -7.17
N LEU A 67 -10.14 23.41 -7.47
CA LEU A 67 -10.60 24.02 -8.73
C LEU A 67 -11.43 25.27 -8.43
N SER A 68 -11.14 26.35 -9.14
CA SER A 68 -12.02 27.51 -9.22
C SER A 68 -13.20 27.25 -10.16
N ARG A 69 -14.26 28.07 -10.06
CA ARG A 69 -15.41 27.98 -10.97
C ARG A 69 -15.02 28.20 -12.43
N GLN A 70 -14.14 29.18 -12.69
CA GLN A 70 -13.70 29.51 -14.05
C GLN A 70 -12.91 28.35 -14.68
N GLU A 71 -12.01 27.73 -13.92
CA GLU A 71 -11.27 26.54 -14.37
C GLU A 71 -12.22 25.36 -14.61
N ALA A 72 -13.24 25.19 -13.75
CA ALA A 72 -14.22 24.14 -13.95
C ALA A 72 -14.97 24.29 -15.28
N GLU A 73 -15.44 25.49 -15.61
CA GLU A 73 -16.09 25.81 -16.89
C GLU A 73 -15.15 25.59 -18.09
N GLU A 74 -13.85 25.86 -17.93
CA GLU A 74 -12.85 25.65 -18.97
C GLU A 74 -12.53 24.16 -19.20
N PHE A 75 -12.43 23.38 -18.12
CA PHE A 75 -12.03 21.98 -18.18
C PHE A 75 -13.19 21.02 -18.47
N GLU A 76 -14.42 21.37 -18.11
CA GLU A 76 -15.60 20.54 -18.35
C GLU A 76 -15.71 20.03 -19.81
N PRO A 77 -15.66 20.87 -20.86
CA PRO A 77 -15.76 20.39 -22.23
C PRO A 77 -14.56 19.52 -22.65
N LYS A 78 -13.36 19.79 -22.11
CA LYS A 78 -12.15 19.03 -22.42
C LYS A 78 -12.23 17.61 -21.84
N ILE A 79 -12.68 17.50 -20.59
CA ILE A 79 -12.89 16.20 -19.94
C ILE A 79 -14.00 15.43 -20.65
N ARG A 80 -15.10 16.09 -21.04
CA ARG A 80 -16.17 15.47 -21.83
C ARG A 80 -15.64 14.87 -23.13
N GLN A 81 -14.82 15.61 -23.88
CA GLN A 81 -14.21 15.11 -25.12
C GLN A 81 -13.35 13.85 -24.90
N VAL A 82 -12.58 13.81 -23.80
CA VAL A 82 -11.76 12.64 -23.45
C VAL A 82 -12.66 11.44 -23.13
N VAL A 83 -13.70 11.65 -22.32
CA VAL A 83 -14.66 10.59 -21.95
C VAL A 83 -15.37 10.06 -23.19
N ASP A 84 -15.85 10.93 -24.07
CA ASP A 84 -16.52 10.54 -25.32
C ASP A 84 -15.58 9.72 -26.23
N TRP A 85 -14.30 10.08 -26.30
CA TRP A 85 -13.30 9.32 -27.04
C TRP A 85 -13.10 7.92 -26.44
N PHE A 86 -13.00 7.78 -25.12
CA PHE A 86 -12.95 6.47 -24.45
C PHE A 86 -14.25 5.66 -24.62
N GLY A 87 -15.39 6.32 -24.79
CA GLY A 87 -16.68 5.68 -25.05
C GLY A 87 -16.70 4.83 -26.32
N GLN A 88 -15.81 5.10 -27.29
CA GLN A 88 -15.66 4.27 -28.48
C GLN A 88 -15.30 2.81 -28.16
N LEU A 89 -14.64 2.56 -27.02
CA LEU A 89 -14.25 1.23 -26.59
C LEU A 89 -15.45 0.36 -26.17
N GLN A 90 -16.61 0.94 -25.85
CA GLN A 90 -17.82 0.19 -25.49
C GLN A 90 -18.42 -0.61 -26.66
N VAL A 91 -18.01 -0.32 -27.90
CA VAL A 91 -18.45 -1.06 -29.09
C VAL A 91 -17.78 -2.44 -29.18
N VAL A 92 -16.67 -2.64 -28.49
CA VAL A 92 -15.88 -3.88 -28.55
C VAL A 92 -16.47 -4.91 -27.60
N ASP A 93 -16.76 -6.12 -28.10
CA ASP A 93 -17.21 -7.26 -27.29
C ASP A 93 -16.03 -7.87 -26.52
N LEU A 94 -16.20 -7.98 -25.20
CA LEU A 94 -15.18 -8.48 -24.26
C LEU A 94 -15.70 -9.63 -23.38
N GLU A 95 -16.90 -10.18 -23.63
CA GLU A 95 -17.55 -11.16 -22.74
C GLU A 95 -16.70 -12.42 -22.51
N SER A 96 -15.85 -12.80 -23.47
CA SER A 96 -15.01 -13.99 -23.39
C SER A 96 -13.53 -13.71 -23.09
N ILE A 97 -13.14 -12.46 -22.79
CA ILE A 97 -11.75 -12.06 -22.63
C ILE A 97 -11.45 -11.73 -21.16
N GLU A 98 -10.49 -12.44 -20.58
CA GLU A 98 -10.00 -12.15 -19.24
C GLU A 98 -9.22 -10.81 -19.19
N PRO A 99 -9.44 -9.96 -18.17
CA PRO A 99 -8.71 -8.71 -18.02
C PRO A 99 -7.19 -8.91 -17.89
N SER A 100 -6.41 -8.15 -18.66
CA SER A 100 -4.95 -8.15 -18.56
C SER A 100 -4.48 -7.20 -17.45
N LEU A 101 -3.87 -7.76 -16.39
CA LEU A 101 -3.39 -6.99 -15.23
C LEU A 101 -1.93 -6.52 -15.38
N ARG A 102 -1.08 -7.33 -16.02
CA ARG A 102 0.33 -7.01 -16.23
C ARG A 102 0.81 -7.66 -17.52
N ALA A 103 1.44 -6.87 -18.38
CA ALA A 103 2.04 -7.36 -19.62
C ALA A 103 3.21 -8.31 -19.31
N GLY A 104 3.19 -9.50 -19.92
CA GLY A 104 4.37 -10.38 -19.96
C GLY A 104 4.70 -11.15 -18.67
N THR A 105 3.78 -11.29 -17.72
CA THR A 105 4.07 -12.01 -16.48
C THR A 105 3.16 -13.21 -16.24
N ALA A 106 3.66 -14.39 -16.63
CA ALA A 106 3.46 -15.62 -15.87
C ALA A 106 4.39 -15.67 -14.63
N ALA A 107 5.23 -14.66 -14.44
CA ALA A 107 6.17 -14.56 -13.33
C ALA A 107 5.42 -14.36 -12.02
N GLY A 108 5.49 -15.38 -11.17
CA GLY A 108 4.90 -15.40 -9.83
C GLY A 108 5.36 -14.22 -8.97
N SER A 109 4.53 -13.89 -7.98
CA SER A 109 4.78 -12.82 -7.00
C SER A 109 6.20 -12.91 -6.45
N SER A 110 7.04 -11.90 -6.72
CA SER A 110 8.35 -11.77 -6.09
C SER A 110 8.15 -11.39 -4.62
N LEU A 111 8.44 -12.31 -3.70
CA LEU A 111 8.40 -12.04 -2.27
C LEU A 111 9.74 -11.45 -1.83
N ARG A 112 9.70 -10.38 -1.04
CA ARG A 112 10.87 -9.85 -0.33
C ARG A 112 11.21 -10.77 0.84
N GLU A 113 12.49 -11.00 1.11
CA GLU A 113 12.92 -11.73 2.30
C GLU A 113 12.57 -10.95 3.58
N ASP A 114 12.15 -11.66 4.62
CA ASP A 114 11.87 -11.06 5.94
C ASP A 114 13.16 -10.87 6.75
N LYS A 115 14.04 -10.00 6.26
CA LYS A 115 15.25 -9.58 6.96
C LYS A 115 15.19 -8.06 7.22
N PRO A 116 15.53 -7.60 8.44
CA PRO A 116 15.58 -6.19 8.73
C PRO A 116 16.79 -5.54 8.05
N GLU A 117 16.59 -4.39 7.42
CA GLU A 117 17.63 -3.58 6.80
C GLU A 117 17.65 -2.20 7.45
N THR A 118 18.84 -1.70 7.77
CA THR A 118 19.01 -0.35 8.31
C THR A 118 19.05 0.65 7.16
N PHE A 119 18.18 1.66 7.20
CA PHE A 119 18.24 2.75 6.25
C PHE A 119 19.35 3.74 6.63
N VAL A 120 20.29 3.97 5.72
CA VAL A 120 21.54 4.70 6.03
C VAL A 120 21.36 6.22 6.03
N ASN A 121 20.45 6.76 5.21
CA ASN A 121 20.36 8.20 4.95
C ASN A 121 19.07 8.85 5.49
N ARG A 122 18.81 8.69 6.80
CA ARG A 122 17.63 9.28 7.45
C ARG A 122 17.63 10.81 7.33
N ASP A 123 18.80 11.43 7.42
CA ASP A 123 18.92 12.89 7.44
C ASP A 123 18.43 13.53 6.14
N ALA A 124 18.71 12.93 4.98
CA ALA A 124 18.19 13.42 3.70
C ALA A 124 16.66 13.33 3.58
N ILE A 125 16.02 12.36 4.26
CA ILE A 125 14.56 12.29 4.33
C ILE A 125 14.04 13.46 5.14
N VAL A 126 14.66 13.75 6.30
CA VAL A 126 14.24 14.84 7.18
C VAL A 126 14.40 16.19 6.51
N GLU A 127 15.50 16.39 5.78
CA GLU A 127 15.75 17.63 5.02
C GLU A 127 14.72 17.88 3.91
N ALA A 128 14.15 16.83 3.32
CA ALA A 128 13.11 16.94 2.30
C ALA A 128 11.72 17.31 2.86
N ILE A 129 11.54 17.30 4.18
CA ILE A 129 10.23 17.54 4.81
C ILE A 129 10.02 19.05 5.01
N PRO A 130 8.94 19.64 4.44
CA PRO A 130 8.72 21.08 4.54
C PRO A 130 8.51 21.61 5.96
N SER A 131 7.95 20.80 6.86
CA SER A 131 7.68 21.21 8.24
C SER A 131 7.88 20.05 9.21
N TYR A 132 8.87 20.20 10.10
CA TYR A 132 9.34 19.15 11.00
C TYR A 132 9.50 19.71 12.43
N ASP A 133 9.17 18.90 13.43
CA ASP A 133 9.46 19.11 14.87
C ASP A 133 10.03 17.81 15.39
N ASP A 134 11.33 17.67 15.64
CA ASP A 134 11.88 16.36 16.00
C ASP A 134 11.16 15.74 17.22
N PRO A 135 10.61 14.50 17.14
CA PRO A 135 10.70 13.49 16.06
C PRO A 135 9.49 13.40 15.08
N TYR A 136 8.62 14.40 15.03
CA TYR A 136 7.35 14.46 14.32
C TYR A 136 7.35 15.32 13.04
N ILE A 137 6.50 14.95 12.09
CA ILE A 137 6.16 15.79 10.93
C ILE A 137 4.99 16.69 11.31
N LYS A 138 5.11 18.00 11.07
CA LYS A 138 4.03 18.95 11.34
C LYS A 138 3.03 18.92 10.19
N VAL A 139 1.77 18.66 10.53
CA VAL A 139 0.64 18.73 9.59
C VAL A 139 -0.48 19.59 10.17
N PRO A 140 -1.33 20.22 9.33
CA PRO A 140 -2.54 20.85 9.82
C PRO A 140 -3.39 19.88 10.62
N ARG A 141 -4.00 20.38 11.71
CA ARG A 141 -4.86 19.56 12.57
C ARG A 141 -6.01 18.98 11.74
N VAL A 142 -6.23 17.67 11.86
CA VAL A 142 -7.39 17.01 11.26
C VAL A 142 -8.63 17.45 12.01
N LEU A 143 -9.55 18.12 11.31
CA LEU A 143 -10.87 18.47 11.79
C LEU A 143 -11.86 17.47 11.18
N ASN A 144 -12.70 16.86 12.02
CA ASN A 144 -13.82 16.07 11.51
C ASN A 144 -14.85 17.05 10.94
N LYS A 145 -15.23 16.88 9.67
CA LYS A 145 -16.45 17.49 9.14
C LYS A 145 -17.63 16.66 9.65
N GLU A 146 -18.51 17.27 10.43
CA GLU A 146 -19.87 16.75 10.61
C GLU A 146 -20.71 16.96 9.35
#